data_AF-A0A2W5A1D4-F1
#
_entry.id   AF-A0A2W5A1D4-F1
#
_cell.length_a   1.000
_cell.length_b   1.000
_cell.length_c   1.000
_cell.angle_alpha   90.00
_cell.angle_beta   90.00
_cell.angle_gamma   90.00
#
_symmetry.space_group_name_H-M   'P 1'
#
loop_
_entity.id
_entity.type
_entity.pdbx_description
1 polymer ?
#
loop_
_entity_poly.entity_id
_entity_poly.type
_entity_poly.pdbx_seq_one_letter_code
_entity_poly.pdbx_strand_id
1 'polypeptide(L)'
;MAARTRPERSRGVERIDKPDPDERPDAQPVGSLFGELIEDVEGFVRAELKLQRAKLVARLVESRTAVAMLVVAAILGLATVTTLLVGIVLALSPLVGPLGAAAIVAIAGVGIAVLLVSIALRKLDKATRIGEAP
;
A
#
# COMPACT_ATOMS: atom_id res chain seq x y z
N MET A 1 -16.96 -93.89 -2.23
CA MET A 1 -15.81 -93.66 -3.14
C MET A 1 -15.89 -92.22 -3.65
N ALA A 2 -15.23 -91.29 -2.97
CA ALA A 2 -14.90 -89.96 -3.47
C ALA A 2 -13.80 -89.39 -2.57
N ALA A 3 -12.56 -89.63 -2.99
CA ALA A 3 -11.36 -89.14 -2.35
C ALA A 3 -11.11 -87.68 -2.76
N ARG A 4 -10.98 -86.78 -1.78
CA ARG A 4 -10.07 -85.64 -1.91
C ARG A 4 -9.39 -85.39 -0.57
N THR A 5 -8.17 -85.87 -0.50
CA THR A 5 -7.15 -85.52 0.48
C THR A 5 -6.90 -84.01 0.42
N ARG A 6 -6.92 -83.38 1.59
CA ARG A 6 -6.56 -81.97 1.79
C ARG A 6 -5.02 -81.90 1.86
N PRO A 7 -4.31 -81.27 0.92
CA PRO A 7 -2.87 -81.16 1.02
C PRO A 7 -2.49 -80.04 1.99
N GLU A 8 -1.64 -80.41 2.94
CA GLU A 8 -0.53 -79.68 3.55
C GLU A 8 -0.60 -78.14 3.62
N ARG A 9 -0.53 -77.67 4.88
CA ARG A 9 -0.04 -76.35 5.28
C ARG A 9 1.26 -76.02 4.55
N SER A 10 1.16 -75.33 3.42
CA SER A 10 2.27 -74.51 2.94
C SER A 10 2.48 -73.42 3.97
N ARG A 11 3.55 -73.58 4.76
CA ARG A 11 4.25 -72.51 5.47
C ARG A 11 4.64 -71.46 4.42
N GLY A 12 3.70 -70.59 4.08
CA GLY A 12 4.01 -69.25 3.64
C GLY A 12 4.65 -68.59 4.83
N VAL A 13 5.98 -68.66 4.89
CA VAL A 13 6.76 -67.61 5.51
C VAL A 13 6.22 -66.34 4.88
N GLU A 14 5.35 -65.65 5.62
CA GLU A 14 4.99 -64.28 5.38
C GLU A 14 6.32 -63.56 5.42
N ARG A 15 6.91 -63.44 4.24
CA ARG A 15 8.08 -62.63 3.98
C ARG A 15 7.61 -61.28 4.42
N ILE A 16 7.99 -60.89 5.64
CA ILE A 16 7.92 -59.51 6.08
C ILE A 16 8.70 -58.78 5.02
N ASP A 17 7.94 -58.19 4.10
CA ASP A 17 8.44 -57.28 3.11
C ASP A 17 8.99 -56.14 3.95
N LYS A 18 10.33 -56.15 4.08
CA LYS A 18 11.00 -55.05 4.73
C LYS A 18 10.68 -53.85 3.86
N PRO A 19 10.06 -52.79 4.40
CA PRO A 19 9.78 -51.61 3.62
C PRO A 19 11.09 -51.17 2.97
N ASP A 20 11.07 -51.04 1.65
CA ASP A 20 12.22 -50.59 0.87
C ASP A 20 12.63 -49.23 1.46
N PRO A 21 13.88 -49.04 1.92
CA PRO A 21 14.28 -47.85 2.69
C PRO A 21 14.23 -46.53 1.87
N ASP A 22 13.84 -46.59 0.61
CA ASP A 22 13.75 -45.44 -0.30
C ASP A 22 12.34 -44.93 -0.59
N GLU A 23 11.27 -45.55 -0.07
CA GLU A 23 9.96 -44.89 0.02
C GLU A 23 9.92 -44.00 1.28
N ARG A 24 10.76 -42.96 1.31
CA ARG A 24 10.41 -41.79 2.11
C ARG A 24 9.24 -41.16 1.38
N PRO A 25 8.08 -40.94 2.03
CA PRO A 25 7.11 -39.99 1.50
C PRO A 25 7.91 -38.75 1.21
N ASP A 26 7.94 -38.32 -0.04
CA ASP A 26 8.45 -37.06 -0.52
C ASP A 26 7.65 -35.99 0.22
N ALA A 27 8.06 -35.77 1.47
CA ALA A 27 7.56 -34.77 2.37
C ALA A 27 7.93 -33.49 1.66
N GLN A 28 6.94 -32.96 0.92
CA GLN A 28 7.08 -31.74 0.16
C GLN A 28 7.86 -30.78 1.06
N PRO A 29 9.06 -30.34 0.62
CA PRO A 29 9.97 -29.65 1.49
C PRO A 29 9.20 -28.50 2.12
N VAL A 30 9.24 -28.37 3.44
CA VAL A 30 8.44 -27.38 4.18
C VAL A 30 8.54 -25.97 3.56
N GLY A 31 9.66 -25.66 2.89
CA GLY A 31 9.85 -24.47 2.08
C GLY A 31 8.89 -24.26 0.89
N SER A 32 8.31 -25.30 0.28
CA SER A 32 7.31 -25.16 -0.80
C SER A 32 5.97 -24.63 -0.26
N LEU A 33 5.56 -25.06 0.94
CA LEU A 33 4.37 -24.54 1.62
C LEU A 33 4.54 -23.08 2.07
N PHE A 34 5.75 -22.71 2.50
CA PHE A 34 6.06 -21.30 2.79
C PHE A 34 6.11 -20.42 1.54
N GLY A 35 6.57 -20.97 0.40
CA GLY A 35 6.51 -20.29 -0.89
C GLY A 35 5.09 -20.00 -1.33
N GLU A 36 4.21 -21.00 -1.22
CA GLU A 36 2.78 -20.89 -1.58
C GLU A 36 2.04 -19.90 -0.67
N LEU A 37 2.33 -19.87 0.64
CA LEU A 37 1.79 -18.86 1.55
C LEU A 37 2.26 -17.43 1.24
N ILE A 38 3.52 -17.24 0.87
CA ILE A 38 4.06 -15.92 0.50
C ILE A 38 3.38 -15.41 -0.78
N GLU A 39 3.16 -16.30 -1.75
CA GLU A 39 2.52 -15.98 -3.02
C GLU A 39 1.03 -15.64 -2.84
N ASP A 40 0.34 -16.36 -1.94
CA ASP A 40 -1.05 -16.07 -1.55
C ASP A 40 -1.19 -14.75 -0.78
N VAL A 41 -0.25 -14.41 0.10
CA VAL A 41 -0.23 -13.13 0.83
C VAL A 41 0.00 -11.96 -0.12
N GLU A 42 0.89 -12.09 -1.11
CA GLU A 42 1.10 -11.04 -2.09
C GLU A 42 -0.15 -10.80 -2.96
N GLY A 43 -0.83 -11.88 -3.35
CA GLY A 43 -2.11 -11.83 -4.05
C GLY A 43 -3.19 -11.12 -3.24
N PHE A 44 -3.30 -11.45 -1.95
CA PHE A 44 -4.26 -10.86 -1.02
C PHE A 44 -4.00 -9.37 -0.78
N VAL A 45 -2.74 -8.98 -0.52
CA VAL A 45 -2.36 -7.56 -0.34
C VAL A 45 -2.67 -6.76 -1.61
N ARG A 46 -2.38 -7.32 -2.79
CA ARG A 46 -2.66 -6.67 -4.07
C ARG A 46 -4.17 -6.54 -4.32
N ALA A 47 -4.97 -7.51 -3.89
CA ALA A 47 -6.42 -7.45 -3.96
C ALA A 47 -6.99 -6.36 -3.04
N GLU A 48 -6.51 -6.28 -1.80
CA GLU A 48 -6.95 -5.28 -0.82
C GLU A 48 -6.57 -3.85 -1.25
N LEU A 49 -5.35 -3.67 -1.80
CA LEU A 49 -4.93 -2.41 -2.40
C LEU A 49 -5.80 -2.01 -3.59
N LYS A 50 -6.18 -2.96 -4.46
CA LYS A 50 -7.11 -2.70 -5.56
C LYS A 50 -8.49 -2.30 -5.04
N LEU A 51 -8.98 -2.95 -3.99
CA LEU A 51 -10.30 -2.69 -3.40
C LEU A 51 -10.34 -1.33 -2.70
N GLN A 52 -9.31 -0.95 -1.95
CA GLN A 52 -9.18 0.39 -1.36
C GLN A 52 -9.05 1.48 -2.42
N ARG A 53 -8.21 1.28 -3.45
CA ARG A 53 -8.10 2.21 -4.59
C ARG A 53 -9.45 2.36 -5.29
N ALA A 54 -10.17 1.27 -5.52
CA ALA A 54 -11.49 1.29 -6.15
C ALA A 54 -12.51 2.06 -5.29
N LYS A 55 -12.53 1.89 -3.96
CA LYS A 55 -13.41 2.66 -3.06
C LYS A 55 -13.10 4.16 -3.06
N LEU A 56 -11.82 4.53 -3.08
CA LEU A 56 -11.39 5.92 -3.17
C LEU A 56 -11.83 6.56 -4.49
N VAL A 57 -11.58 5.87 -5.60
CA VAL A 57 -11.98 6.34 -6.93
C VAL A 57 -13.50 6.39 -7.07
N ALA A 58 -14.23 5.38 -6.59
CA ALA A 58 -15.68 5.36 -6.62
C ALA A 58 -16.29 6.56 -5.87
N ARG A 59 -15.80 6.86 -4.66
CA ARG A 59 -16.24 8.06 -3.91
C ARG A 59 -15.90 9.38 -4.62
N LEU A 60 -14.76 9.45 -5.31
CA LEU A 60 -14.38 10.61 -6.11
C LEU A 60 -15.29 10.79 -7.33
N VAL A 61 -15.70 9.69 -7.98
CA VAL A 61 -16.57 9.71 -9.16
C VAL A 61 -18.03 10.00 -8.79
N GLU A 62 -18.50 9.45 -7.68
CA GLU A 62 -19.85 9.68 -7.14
C GLU A 62 -20.03 11.15 -6.70
N SER A 63 -18.95 11.80 -6.27
CA SER A 63 -18.93 13.22 -5.87
C SER A 63 -18.34 14.15 -6.93
N ARG A 64 -18.59 13.88 -8.21
CA ARG A 64 -18.12 14.71 -9.35
C ARG A 64 -18.31 16.22 -9.14
N THR A 65 -19.44 16.64 -8.58
CA THR A 65 -19.72 18.05 -8.27
C THR A 65 -18.80 18.59 -7.18
N ALA A 66 -18.58 17.83 -6.11
CA ALA A 66 -17.67 18.24 -5.04
C ALA A 66 -16.22 18.34 -5.52
N VAL A 67 -15.78 17.40 -6.37
CA VAL A 67 -14.46 17.45 -7.01
C VAL A 67 -14.33 18.69 -7.90
N ALA A 68 -15.35 18.98 -8.73
CA ALA A 68 -15.35 20.18 -9.56
C ALA A 68 -15.30 21.48 -8.72
N MET A 69 -16.09 21.55 -7.64
CA MET A 69 -16.05 22.70 -6.71
C MET A 69 -14.68 22.85 -6.05
N LEU A 70 -14.03 21.75 -5.65
CA LEU A 70 -12.70 21.78 -5.07
C LEU A 70 -11.67 22.31 -6.09
N VAL A 71 -11.73 21.86 -7.34
CA VAL A 71 -10.84 22.36 -8.42
C VAL A 71 -11.03 23.86 -8.63
N VAL A 72 -12.28 24.33 -8.73
CA VAL A 72 -12.58 25.77 -8.88
C VAL A 72 -12.08 26.55 -7.66
N ALA A 73 -12.33 26.06 -6.45
CA ALA A 73 -11.85 26.69 -5.22
C ALA A 73 -10.31 26.74 -5.15
N ALA A 74 -9.61 25.70 -5.60
CA ALA A 74 -8.16 25.66 -5.65
C ALA A 74 -7.60 26.70 -6.65
N ILE A 75 -8.21 26.84 -7.82
CA ILE A 75 -7.84 27.85 -8.82
C ILE A 75 -8.06 29.26 -8.26
N LEU A 76 -9.23 29.52 -7.66
CA LEU A 76 -9.54 30.82 -7.05
C LEU A 76 -8.62 31.12 -5.86
N GLY A 77 -8.30 30.11 -5.04
CA GLY A 77 -7.34 30.22 -3.95
C GLY A 77 -5.95 30.61 -4.46
N LEU A 78 -5.46 29.94 -5.50
CA LEU A 78 -4.18 30.27 -6.13
C LEU A 78 -4.16 31.68 -6.71
N ALA A 79 -5.21 32.09 -7.42
CA ALA A 79 -5.34 33.43 -7.97
C ALA A 79 -5.37 34.51 -6.87
N THR A 80 -6.06 34.23 -5.76
CA THR A 80 -6.15 35.13 -4.61
C THR A 80 -4.79 35.28 -3.92
N VAL A 81 -4.09 34.17 -3.65
CA VAL A 81 -2.75 34.20 -3.06
C VAL A 81 -1.78 34.94 -3.98
N THR A 82 -1.80 34.68 -5.28
CA THR A 82 -0.93 35.37 -6.25
C THR A 82 -1.20 36.87 -6.27
N THR A 83 -2.48 37.28 -6.33
CA THR A 83 -2.88 38.69 -6.27
C THR A 83 -2.44 39.35 -4.97
N LEU A 84 -2.57 38.66 -3.83
CA LEU A 84 -2.14 39.17 -2.54
C LEU A 84 -0.61 39.38 -2.50
N LEU A 85 0.17 38.42 -2.99
CA LEU A 85 1.63 38.55 -3.06
C LEU A 85 2.04 39.73 -3.95
N VAL A 86 1.40 39.89 -5.12
CA VAL A 86 1.64 41.04 -6.00
C VAL A 86 1.29 42.36 -5.30
N GLY A 87 0.16 42.40 -4.59
CA GLY A 87 -0.24 43.58 -3.80
C GLY A 87 0.80 43.95 -2.73
N ILE A 88 1.37 42.96 -2.04
CA ILE A 88 2.46 43.19 -1.07
C ILE A 88 3.71 43.75 -1.77
N VAL A 89 4.10 43.20 -2.92
CA VAL A 89 5.23 43.71 -3.70
C VAL A 89 5.01 45.17 -4.10
N LEU A 90 3.82 45.52 -4.58
CA LEU A 90 3.49 46.91 -4.94
C LEU A 90 3.54 47.85 -3.73
N ALA A 91 3.06 47.40 -2.57
CA ALA A 91 3.10 48.17 -1.33
C ALA A 91 4.53 48.39 -0.79
N LEU A 92 5.42 47.40 -0.96
CA LEU A 92 6.81 47.49 -0.50
C LEU A 92 7.75 48.18 -1.50
N SER A 93 7.39 48.16 -2.79
CA SER A 93 8.17 48.75 -3.88
C SER A 93 8.66 50.19 -3.62
N PRO A 94 7.84 51.14 -3.11
CA PRO A 94 8.33 52.50 -2.85
C PRO A 94 9.39 52.61 -1.75
N LEU A 95 9.56 51.60 -0.89
CA LEU A 95 10.51 51.64 0.23
C LEU A 95 11.87 51.03 -0.14
N VAL A 96 11.87 49.91 -0.87
CA VAL A 96 13.07 49.09 -1.14
C VAL A 96 13.35 48.88 -2.63
N GLY A 97 12.54 49.49 -3.49
CA GLY A 97 12.56 49.30 -4.93
C GLY A 97 11.85 48.02 -5.39
N PRO A 98 11.50 47.91 -6.68
CA PRO A 98 10.72 46.79 -7.21
C PRO A 98 11.40 45.42 -7.03
N LEU A 99 12.71 45.35 -7.32
CA LEU A 99 13.49 44.11 -7.20
C LEU A 99 13.68 43.69 -5.74
N GLY A 100 13.93 44.66 -4.84
CA GLY A 100 14.05 44.38 -3.40
C GLY A 100 12.75 43.85 -2.81
N ALA A 101 11.62 44.46 -3.17
CA ALA A 101 10.30 44.02 -2.73
C ALA A 101 9.98 42.60 -3.23
N ALA A 102 10.22 42.31 -4.51
CA ALA A 102 10.00 40.99 -5.09
C ALA A 102 10.86 39.91 -4.41
N ALA A 103 12.14 40.17 -4.15
CA ALA A 103 13.03 39.23 -3.48
C ALA A 103 12.58 38.93 -2.04
N ILE A 104 12.22 39.95 -1.26
CA ILE A 104 11.75 39.80 0.13
C ILE A 104 10.47 38.96 0.16
N VAL A 105 9.49 39.29 -0.68
CA VAL A 105 8.21 38.57 -0.72
C VAL A 105 8.39 37.13 -1.20
N ALA A 106 9.27 36.89 -2.18
CA ALA A 106 9.58 35.55 -2.66
C ALA A 106 10.20 34.69 -1.55
N ILE A 107 11.21 35.20 -0.83
CA ILE A 107 11.85 34.47 0.26
C ILE A 107 10.84 34.18 1.39
N ALA A 108 10.03 35.17 1.77
CA ALA A 108 8.99 34.99 2.78
C ALA A 108 7.95 33.94 2.34
N GLY A 109 7.50 34.01 1.09
CA GLY A 109 6.55 33.05 0.51
C GLY A 109 7.09 31.62 0.50
N VAL A 110 8.35 31.43 0.09
CA VAL A 110 9.03 30.12 0.14
C VAL A 110 9.13 29.62 1.58
N GLY A 111 9.50 30.49 2.54
CA GLY A 111 9.56 30.12 3.95
C GLY A 111 8.22 29.63 4.50
N ILE A 112 7.13 30.33 4.17
CA ILE A 112 5.76 29.93 4.55
C ILE A 112 5.39 28.60 3.87
N ALA A 113 5.69 28.42 2.59
CA ALA A 113 5.39 27.19 1.87
C ALA A 113 6.12 25.98 2.48
N VAL A 114 7.42 26.11 2.78
CA VAL A 114 8.22 25.08 3.44
C VAL A 114 7.65 24.74 4.82
N LEU A 115 7.22 25.75 5.59
CA LEU A 115 6.60 25.55 6.91
C LEU A 115 5.29 24.76 6.78
N LEU A 116 4.42 25.15 5.85
CA LEU A 116 3.14 24.48 5.61
C LEU A 116 3.34 23.02 5.18
N VAL A 117 4.24 22.76 4.24
CA VAL A 117 4.58 21.39 3.80
C VAL A 117 5.12 20.58 4.98
N SER A 118 6.02 21.15 5.78
CA SER A 118 6.57 20.48 6.95
C SER A 118 5.49 20.10 7.97
N ILE A 119 4.54 21.00 8.23
CA ILE A 119 3.41 20.73 9.13
C ILE A 119 2.49 19.65 8.55
N ALA A 120 2.23 19.70 7.23
CA ALA A 120 1.40 18.71 6.55
C ALA A 120 2.01 17.30 6.64
N LEU A 121 3.30 17.15 6.32
CA LEU A 121 4.01 15.88 6.42
C LEU A 121 3.98 15.33 7.85
N ARG A 122 4.28 16.17 8.85
CA ARG A 122 4.21 15.77 10.28
C ARG A 122 2.82 15.31 10.71
N LYS A 123 1.76 15.92 10.17
CA LYS A 123 0.37 15.51 10.46
C LYS A 123 0.04 14.16 9.82
N LEU A 124 0.52 13.91 8.61
CA LEU A 124 0.33 12.62 7.93
C LEU A 124 1.07 11.51 8.68
N ASP A 125 2.33 11.73 9.06
CA ASP A 125 3.11 10.77 9.84
C ASP A 125 2.44 10.41 11.18
N LYS A 126 1.87 11.42 11.86
CA LYS A 126 1.14 11.21 13.11
C LYS A 126 -0.16 10.44 12.88
N ALA A 127 -0.89 10.73 11.80
CA ALA A 127 -2.13 10.01 11.47
C ALA A 127 -1.87 8.53 11.17
N THR A 128 -0.76 8.22 10.50
CA THR A 128 -0.34 6.82 10.26
C THR A 128 0.05 6.11 11.56
N ARG A 129 0.75 6.77 12.49
CA ARG A 129 1.16 6.18 13.78
C ARG A 129 0.01 5.93 14.79
N ILE A 130 -1.10 6.68 14.71
CA ILE A 130 -2.24 6.51 15.64
C ILE A 130 -3.02 5.22 15.33
N GLY A 131 -2.91 4.66 14.12
CA GLY A 131 -3.53 3.38 13.75
C GLY A 131 -2.90 2.14 14.38
N GLU A 132 -1.80 2.29 15.12
CA GLU A 132 -0.99 1.18 15.70
C GLU A 132 -1.08 1.06 17.23
N ALA A 133 -1.98 1.80 17.88
CA ALA A 133 -2.22 1.63 19.32
C ALA A 133 -3.16 0.42 19.58
N PRO A 134 -2.82 -0.48 20.51
CA PRO A 134 -3.48 -1.77 20.74
C PRO A 134 -4.92 -1.67 21.25
#